data_AF-A0A632UA28-F1
#
_entry.id   AF-A0A632UA28-F1
#
_cell.length_a   1.000
_cell.length_b   1.000
_cell.length_c   1.000
_cell.angle_alpha   90.00
_cell.angle_beta   90.00
_cell.angle_gamma   90.00
#
_symmetry.space_group_name_H-M   'P 1'
#
loop_
_entity.id
_entity.type
_entity.pdbx_description
1 polymer ?
#
loop_
_entity_poly.entity_id
_entity_poly.type
_entity_poly.pdbx_seq_one_letter_code
_entity_poly.pdbx_strand_id
1 'polypeptide(L)'
;MNPTYTALIALMRSGEISMESGESLPASSAQFSVRIRPESRVFLDKCAEHLGISRAALFGLCIDGILAEVRGSIADRASTLYERFCLLMDAHGLNVVEQAQLLASWGIRTSVLASQDRTLDLLNKPLLQQLSTWFDVDVNWLLGDSSYPVDMADGVRDWSMQTPSILCRLQSLQSEDPIELIYFWQQGRQPHNVGLCLRYRPVISGVPVTLLRVYQALDWRDEQVREAYNQLRRVTSITPSGHINDKVEKYPSVRMRCFSFSARQMQALDNGEIIPAMIFNKPLGEYPGIP
;
A
#
# COMPACT_ATOMS: atom_id res chain seq x y z
N MET A 1 -2.42 16.59 -32.75
CA MET A 1 -1.80 15.71 -31.74
C MET A 1 -2.00 14.26 -32.19
N ASN A 2 -0.98 13.40 -32.04
CA ASN A 2 -1.21 11.96 -32.20
C ASN A 2 -2.15 11.49 -31.07
N PRO A 3 -3.24 10.77 -31.36
CA PRO A 3 -4.19 10.32 -30.35
C PRO A 3 -3.54 9.20 -29.53
N THR A 4 -2.83 9.58 -28.47
CA THR A 4 -2.20 8.69 -27.50
C THR A 4 -2.84 8.88 -26.13
N TYR A 5 -2.70 7.90 -25.24
CA TYR A 5 -3.15 8.04 -23.84
C TYR A 5 -2.52 9.27 -23.17
N THR A 6 -1.23 9.50 -23.36
CA THR A 6 -0.53 10.68 -22.82
C THR A 6 -1.11 11.99 -23.36
N ALA A 7 -1.47 12.05 -24.64
CA ALA A 7 -2.13 13.22 -25.22
C ALA A 7 -3.52 13.45 -24.62
N LEU A 8 -4.29 12.38 -24.37
CA LEU A 8 -5.58 12.46 -23.67
C LEU A 8 -5.41 12.99 -22.24
N ILE A 9 -4.48 12.43 -21.44
CA ILE A 9 -4.21 12.91 -20.08
C ILE A 9 -3.79 14.39 -20.08
N ALA A 10 -2.91 14.79 -21.01
CA ALA A 10 -2.49 16.18 -21.13
C ALA A 10 -3.66 17.12 -21.46
N LEU A 11 -4.52 16.70 -22.40
CA LEU A 11 -5.73 17.45 -22.76
C LEU A 11 -6.70 17.58 -21.58
N MET A 12 -6.91 16.50 -20.83
CA MET A 12 -7.75 16.52 -19.63
C MET A 12 -7.23 17.47 -18.54
N ARG A 13 -5.92 17.54 -18.37
CA ARG A 13 -5.28 18.43 -17.38
C ARG A 13 -5.13 19.88 -17.85
N SER A 14 -5.23 20.12 -19.16
CA SER A 14 -5.09 21.47 -19.73
C SER A 14 -6.25 22.41 -19.37
N GLY A 15 -7.41 21.86 -19.00
CA GLY A 15 -8.63 22.62 -18.78
C GLY A 15 -9.31 23.13 -20.07
N GLU A 16 -8.81 22.75 -21.25
CA GLU A 16 -9.37 23.17 -22.55
C GLU A 16 -10.76 22.56 -22.84
N ILE A 17 -11.07 21.39 -22.26
CA ILE A 17 -12.38 20.74 -22.39
C ILE A 17 -13.21 21.07 -21.14
N SER A 18 -14.23 21.90 -21.29
CA SER A 18 -15.21 22.15 -20.23
C SER A 18 -16.29 21.06 -20.28
N MET A 19 -16.56 20.43 -19.13
CA MET A 19 -17.76 19.59 -18.97
C MET A 19 -18.98 20.50 -18.84
N GLU A 20 -19.52 20.98 -19.95
CA GLU A 20 -20.81 21.68 -19.93
C GLU A 20 -21.92 20.68 -19.53
N SER A 21 -22.73 21.06 -18.54
CA SER A 21 -24.03 20.41 -18.29
C SER A 21 -25.02 20.85 -19.37
N GLY A 22 -24.81 20.37 -20.59
CA GLY A 22 -25.68 20.60 -21.76
C GLY A 22 -26.73 19.51 -21.93
N GLU A 23 -27.91 19.92 -22.41
CA GLU A 23 -29.16 19.16 -22.61
C GLU A 23 -29.03 17.63 -22.73
N SER A 24 -29.87 16.92 -21.97
CA SER A 24 -30.02 15.46 -22.03
C SER A 24 -30.36 15.01 -23.46
N LEU A 25 -29.35 14.57 -24.20
CA LEU A 25 -29.54 13.83 -25.44
C LEU A 25 -30.44 12.61 -25.15
N PRO A 26 -31.40 12.29 -26.05
CA PRO A 26 -32.30 11.17 -25.83
C PRO A 26 -31.48 9.89 -25.60
N ALA A 27 -31.78 9.15 -24.52
CA ALA A 27 -30.99 8.00 -24.07
C ALA A 27 -30.76 6.92 -25.15
N SER A 28 -31.59 6.88 -26.20
CA SER A 28 -31.44 5.94 -27.31
C SER A 28 -30.33 6.29 -28.32
N SER A 29 -29.82 7.54 -28.36
CA SER A 29 -28.72 7.93 -29.24
C SER A 29 -27.33 7.81 -28.58
N ALA A 30 -27.27 7.45 -27.29
CA ALA A 30 -26.04 7.42 -26.50
C ALA A 30 -25.43 6.01 -26.35
N GLN A 31 -26.13 4.95 -26.77
CA GLN A 31 -25.62 3.58 -26.67
C GLN A 31 -24.75 3.25 -27.89
N PHE A 32 -23.43 3.20 -27.69
CA PHE A 32 -22.50 2.65 -28.66
C PHE A 32 -21.76 1.44 -28.10
N SER A 33 -21.43 0.48 -28.96
CA SER A 33 -20.70 -0.73 -28.58
C SER A 33 -19.20 -0.49 -28.71
N VAL A 34 -18.45 -0.68 -27.61
CA VAL A 34 -16.99 -0.62 -27.62
C VAL A 34 -16.43 -2.01 -27.94
N ARG A 35 -15.63 -2.11 -29.01
CA ARG A 35 -14.87 -3.33 -29.33
C ARG A 35 -13.55 -3.33 -28.57
N ILE A 36 -13.37 -4.30 -27.68
CA ILE A 36 -12.16 -4.48 -26.89
C ILE A 36 -11.32 -5.60 -27.52
N ARG A 37 -10.00 -5.40 -27.60
CA ARG A 37 -9.09 -6.43 -28.11
C ARG A 37 -9.14 -7.68 -27.21
N PRO A 38 -8.95 -8.89 -27.78
CA PRO A 38 -9.03 -10.14 -27.01
C PRO A 38 -8.11 -10.17 -25.78
N GLU A 39 -6.88 -9.68 -25.90
CA GLU A 39 -5.90 -9.60 -24.81
C GLU A 39 -6.37 -8.71 -23.65
N SER A 40 -6.85 -7.50 -23.95
CA SER A 40 -7.39 -6.56 -22.96
C SER A 40 -8.66 -7.12 -22.31
N ARG A 41 -9.47 -7.87 -23.07
CA ARG A 41 -10.67 -8.52 -22.54
C ARG A 41 -10.33 -9.55 -21.48
N VAL A 42 -9.35 -10.43 -21.73
CA VAL A 42 -8.91 -11.44 -20.74
C VAL A 42 -8.41 -10.77 -19.46
N PHE A 43 -7.67 -9.68 -19.58
CA PHE A 43 -7.22 -8.90 -18.43
C PHE A 43 -8.39 -8.32 -17.63
N LEU A 44 -9.33 -7.64 -18.30
CA LEU A 44 -10.49 -7.04 -17.65
C LEU A 44 -11.44 -8.06 -17.02
N ASP A 45 -11.61 -9.23 -17.66
CA ASP A 45 -12.41 -10.33 -17.10
C ASP A 45 -11.79 -10.81 -15.77
N LYS A 46 -10.45 -10.95 -15.69
CA LYS A 46 -9.75 -11.31 -14.45
C LYS A 46 -9.90 -10.25 -13.36
N CYS A 47 -9.79 -8.97 -13.71
CA CYS A 47 -9.96 -7.87 -12.75
C CYS A 47 -11.40 -7.82 -12.21
N ALA A 48 -12.39 -7.94 -13.09
CA ALA A 48 -13.81 -7.93 -12.71
C ALA A 48 -14.14 -9.10 -11.77
N GLU A 49 -13.62 -10.29 -12.07
CA GLU A 49 -13.74 -11.48 -11.20
C GLU A 49 -13.13 -11.24 -9.82
N HIS A 50 -11.91 -10.70 -9.75
CA HIS A 50 -11.24 -10.40 -8.48
C HIS A 50 -11.96 -9.35 -7.64
N LEU A 51 -12.62 -8.38 -8.29
CA LEU A 51 -13.40 -7.33 -7.64
C LEU A 51 -14.85 -7.75 -7.36
N GLY A 52 -15.28 -8.93 -7.84
CA GLY A 52 -16.66 -9.42 -7.64
C GLY A 52 -17.72 -8.60 -8.40
N ILE A 53 -17.35 -7.91 -9.48
CA ILE A 53 -18.25 -7.06 -10.28
C ILE A 53 -18.35 -7.54 -11.72
N SER A 54 -19.34 -7.04 -12.45
CA SER A 54 -19.42 -7.29 -13.89
C SER A 54 -18.33 -6.52 -14.66
N ARG A 55 -17.92 -7.03 -15.82
CA ARG A 55 -17.01 -6.29 -16.72
C ARG A 55 -17.56 -4.91 -17.10
N ALA A 56 -18.87 -4.79 -17.32
CA ALA A 56 -19.50 -3.50 -17.65
C ALA A 56 -19.39 -2.51 -16.49
N ALA A 57 -19.56 -2.98 -15.24
CA ALA A 57 -19.35 -2.17 -14.06
C ALA A 57 -17.87 -1.75 -13.93
N LEU A 58 -16.91 -2.64 -14.22
CA LEU A 58 -15.50 -2.30 -14.26
C LEU A 58 -15.19 -1.21 -15.30
N PHE A 59 -15.80 -1.29 -16.49
CA PHE A 59 -15.69 -0.23 -17.50
C PHE A 59 -16.24 1.10 -17.00
N GLY A 60 -17.42 1.08 -16.37
CA GLY A 60 -18.01 2.26 -15.74
C GLY A 60 -17.04 2.90 -14.75
N LEU A 61 -16.50 2.12 -13.81
CA LEU A 61 -15.51 2.58 -12.83
C LEU A 61 -14.28 3.23 -13.48
N CYS A 62 -13.74 2.64 -14.55
CA CYS A 62 -12.59 3.22 -15.25
C CYS A 62 -12.92 4.57 -15.89
N ILE A 63 -14.09 4.69 -16.53
CA ILE A 63 -14.52 5.94 -17.16
C ILE A 63 -14.85 7.00 -16.10
N ASP A 64 -15.61 6.64 -15.07
CA ASP A 64 -15.97 7.53 -13.97
C ASP A 64 -14.73 8.08 -13.25
N GLY A 65 -13.72 7.24 -13.03
CA GLY A 65 -12.44 7.66 -12.46
C GLY A 65 -11.69 8.67 -13.33
N ILE A 66 -11.66 8.46 -14.65
CA ILE A 66 -11.08 9.42 -15.60
C ILE A 66 -11.83 10.76 -15.54
N LEU A 67 -13.16 10.72 -15.52
CA LEU A 67 -13.98 11.94 -15.47
C LEU A 67 -13.84 12.67 -14.14
N ALA A 68 -13.69 11.95 -13.03
CA ALA A 68 -13.43 12.53 -11.72
C ALA A 68 -12.08 13.28 -11.69
N GLU A 69 -11.03 12.74 -12.31
CA GLU A 69 -9.73 13.42 -12.44
C GLU A 69 -9.85 14.73 -13.24
N VAL A 70 -10.70 14.76 -14.28
CA VAL A 70 -10.96 15.97 -15.08
C VAL A 70 -11.72 17.03 -14.28
N ARG A 71 -12.79 16.64 -13.58
CA ARG A 71 -13.62 17.58 -12.82
C ARG A 71 -12.88 18.16 -11.63
N GLY A 72 -12.11 17.32 -10.93
CA GLY A 72 -11.36 17.71 -9.73
C GLY A 72 -12.23 18.35 -8.63
N SER A 73 -13.54 18.03 -8.59
CA SER A 73 -14.50 18.69 -7.73
C SER A 73 -14.28 18.34 -6.26
N ILE A 74 -14.88 19.12 -5.34
CA ILE A 74 -14.81 18.81 -3.90
C ILE A 74 -15.41 17.42 -3.62
N ALA A 75 -16.48 17.04 -4.31
CA ALA A 75 -17.10 15.73 -4.16
C ALA A 75 -16.19 14.59 -4.63
N ASP A 76 -15.45 14.78 -5.73
CA ASP A 76 -14.49 13.78 -6.24
C ASP A 76 -13.32 13.61 -5.24
N ARG A 77 -12.83 14.70 -4.65
CA ARG A 77 -11.78 14.66 -3.61
C ARG A 77 -12.25 13.98 -2.32
N ALA A 78 -13.46 14.27 -1.87
CA ALA A 78 -14.05 13.62 -0.70
C ALA A 78 -14.24 12.11 -0.93
N SER A 79 -14.67 11.72 -2.13
CA SER A 79 -14.77 10.30 -2.52
C SER A 79 -13.39 9.63 -2.52
N THR A 80 -12.37 10.28 -3.06
CA THR A 80 -10.98 9.78 -3.05
C THR A 80 -10.47 9.54 -1.63
N LEU A 81 -10.70 10.48 -0.71
CA LEU A 81 -10.34 10.34 0.71
C LEU A 81 -11.01 9.11 1.34
N TYR A 82 -12.31 8.94 1.12
CA TYR A 82 -13.07 7.80 1.63
C TYR A 82 -12.56 6.47 1.06
N GLU A 83 -12.37 6.40 -0.26
CA GLU A 83 -11.87 5.20 -0.95
C GLU A 83 -10.48 4.79 -0.47
N ARG A 84 -9.57 5.76 -0.27
CA ARG A 84 -8.22 5.50 0.25
C ARG A 84 -8.24 5.05 1.72
N PHE A 85 -9.15 5.60 2.52
CA PHE A 85 -9.40 5.11 3.87
C PHE A 85 -9.87 3.64 3.85
N CYS A 86 -10.87 3.30 3.04
CA CYS A 86 -11.36 1.92 2.91
C CYS A 86 -10.25 0.98 2.43
N LEU A 87 -9.54 1.35 1.37
CA LEU A 87 -8.43 0.57 0.82
C LEU A 87 -7.34 0.32 1.87
N LEU A 88 -7.04 1.32 2.71
CA LEU A 88 -6.06 1.17 3.79
C LEU A 88 -6.52 0.13 4.83
N MET A 89 -7.78 0.19 5.27
CA MET A 89 -8.31 -0.78 6.23
C MET A 89 -8.30 -2.20 5.64
N ASP A 90 -8.74 -2.35 4.39
CA ASP A 90 -8.84 -3.62 3.68
C ASP A 90 -7.45 -4.22 3.39
N ALA A 91 -6.48 -3.39 3.01
CA ALA A 91 -5.11 -3.82 2.75
C ALA A 91 -4.45 -4.44 3.99
N HIS A 92 -4.82 -3.94 5.18
CA HIS A 92 -4.35 -4.45 6.46
C HIS A 92 -5.27 -5.56 7.04
N GLY A 93 -6.29 -5.98 6.30
CA GLY A 93 -7.16 -7.10 6.64
C GLY A 93 -8.07 -6.84 7.83
N LEU A 94 -8.36 -5.58 8.16
CA LEU A 94 -9.20 -5.21 9.29
C LEU A 94 -10.67 -5.35 8.93
N ASN A 95 -11.40 -6.19 9.65
CA ASN A 95 -12.84 -6.30 9.47
C ASN A 95 -13.58 -5.10 10.11
N VAL A 96 -14.87 -4.93 9.79
CA VAL A 96 -15.66 -3.76 10.24
C VAL A 96 -15.71 -3.60 11.77
N VAL A 97 -15.68 -4.71 12.54
CA VAL A 97 -15.67 -4.67 14.00
C VAL A 97 -14.31 -4.19 14.52
N GLU A 98 -13.23 -4.72 13.95
CA GLU A 98 -11.86 -4.31 14.26
C GLU A 98 -11.61 -2.84 13.90
N GLN A 99 -12.10 -2.39 12.74
CA GLN A 99 -12.03 -0.98 12.32
C GLN A 99 -12.74 -0.07 13.33
N ALA A 100 -13.96 -0.42 13.74
CA ALA A 100 -14.72 0.36 14.72
C ALA A 100 -14.04 0.40 16.10
N GLN A 101 -13.42 -0.71 16.52
CA GLN A 101 -12.71 -0.76 17.80
C GLN A 101 -11.40 0.03 17.74
N LEU A 102 -10.63 -0.09 16.65
CA LEU A 102 -9.40 0.66 16.41
C LEU A 102 -9.65 2.18 16.48
N LEU A 103 -10.76 2.63 15.88
CA LEU A 103 -11.10 4.04 15.70
C LEU A 103 -12.09 4.57 16.75
N ALA A 104 -12.41 3.79 17.79
CA ALA A 104 -13.43 4.14 18.78
C ALA A 104 -13.14 5.46 19.51
N SER A 105 -11.87 5.75 19.80
CA SER A 105 -11.43 7.00 20.43
C SER A 105 -11.65 8.24 19.56
N TRP A 106 -11.82 8.04 18.25
CA TRP A 106 -12.11 9.08 17.26
C TRP A 106 -13.61 9.21 16.97
N GLY A 107 -14.47 8.50 17.72
CA GLY A 107 -15.92 8.54 17.56
C GLY A 107 -16.44 7.69 16.39
N ILE A 108 -15.57 7.00 15.65
CA ILE A 108 -15.94 6.16 14.51
C ILE A 108 -16.36 4.79 15.04
N ARG A 109 -17.68 4.53 14.98
CA ARG A 109 -18.30 3.25 15.35
C ARG A 109 -18.79 2.53 14.10
N THR A 110 -19.22 1.27 14.23
CA THR A 110 -19.79 0.49 13.11
C THR A 110 -20.93 1.22 12.38
N SER A 111 -21.79 1.92 13.10
CA SER A 111 -22.87 2.74 12.53
C SER A 111 -22.40 3.96 11.74
N VAL A 112 -21.19 4.46 12.04
CA VAL A 112 -20.54 5.53 11.27
C VAL A 112 -19.93 4.93 10.01
N LEU A 113 -19.16 3.83 10.14
CA LEU A 113 -18.51 3.15 9.03
C LEU A 113 -19.48 2.67 7.94
N ALA A 114 -20.72 2.35 8.31
CA ALA A 114 -21.78 1.99 7.37
C ALA A 114 -22.24 3.14 6.46
N SER A 115 -21.78 4.38 6.69
CA SER A 115 -22.15 5.57 5.92
C SER A 115 -20.90 6.35 5.53
N GLN A 116 -20.70 6.53 4.22
CA GLN A 116 -19.60 7.32 3.66
C GLN A 116 -19.59 8.74 4.22
N ASP A 117 -20.71 9.46 4.16
CA ASP A 117 -20.81 10.85 4.62
C ASP A 117 -20.43 10.99 6.10
N ARG A 118 -21.00 10.13 6.96
CA ARG A 118 -20.68 10.15 8.40
C ARG A 118 -19.23 9.80 8.70
N THR A 119 -18.64 8.92 7.91
CA THR A 119 -17.22 8.57 8.04
C THR A 119 -16.36 9.77 7.66
N LEU A 120 -16.67 10.42 6.53
CA LEU A 120 -15.97 11.61 6.06
C LEU A 120 -16.02 12.77 7.06
N ASP A 121 -17.17 12.99 7.72
CA ASP A 121 -17.31 14.01 8.77
C ASP A 121 -16.30 13.83 9.93
N LEU A 122 -15.82 12.61 10.16
CA LEU A 122 -14.89 12.28 11.24
C LEU A 122 -13.44 12.08 10.78
N LEU A 123 -13.18 11.97 9.47
CA LEU A 123 -11.83 11.87 8.87
C LEU A 123 -11.11 13.23 8.85
N ASN A 124 -10.85 13.77 10.03
CA ASN A 124 -10.15 15.03 10.22
C ASN A 124 -8.61 14.88 10.14
N LYS A 125 -7.89 16.00 9.99
CA LYS A 125 -6.43 16.01 9.83
C LYS A 125 -5.67 15.26 10.94
N PRO A 126 -5.96 15.45 12.25
CA PRO A 126 -5.31 14.67 13.30
C PRO A 126 -5.48 13.15 13.14
N LEU A 127 -6.70 12.68 12.80
CA LEU A 127 -6.93 11.26 12.55
C LEU A 127 -6.15 10.78 11.33
N LEU A 128 -6.15 11.53 10.22
CA LEU A 128 -5.40 11.16 9.02
C LEU A 128 -3.89 11.07 9.26
N GLN A 129 -3.33 11.98 10.07
CA GLN A 129 -1.93 11.91 10.50
C GLN A 129 -1.65 10.68 11.38
N GLN A 130 -2.59 10.31 12.25
CA GLN A 130 -2.47 9.12 13.07
C GLN A 130 -2.50 7.85 12.21
N LEU A 131 -3.42 7.77 11.24
CA LEU A 131 -3.49 6.66 10.28
C LEU A 131 -2.21 6.56 9.45
N SER A 132 -1.73 7.68 8.91
CA SER A 132 -0.45 7.76 8.19
C SER A 132 0.71 7.23 9.04
N THR A 133 0.74 7.57 10.33
CA THR A 133 1.78 7.09 11.26
C THR A 133 1.67 5.59 11.55
N TRP A 134 0.46 5.09 11.81
CA TRP A 134 0.25 3.67 12.10
C TRP A 134 0.59 2.80 10.89
N PHE A 135 0.07 3.14 9.72
CA PHE A 135 0.19 2.32 8.52
C PHE A 135 1.38 2.66 7.62
N ASP A 136 2.22 3.61 8.04
CA ASP A 136 3.44 4.04 7.34
C ASP A 136 3.19 4.52 5.90
N VAL A 137 2.06 5.19 5.68
CA VAL A 137 1.66 5.78 4.40
C VAL A 137 1.80 7.30 4.42
N ASP A 138 1.98 7.93 3.26
CA ASP A 138 1.99 9.39 3.11
C ASP A 138 0.59 9.97 3.42
N VAL A 139 0.54 10.96 4.29
CA VAL A 139 -0.71 11.68 4.60
C VAL A 139 -1.26 12.42 3.38
N ASN A 140 -0.41 12.91 2.48
CA ASN A 140 -0.84 13.55 1.25
C ASN A 140 -1.49 12.55 0.29
N TRP A 141 -1.11 11.27 0.38
CA TRP A 141 -1.86 10.22 -0.30
C TRP A 141 -3.23 10.04 0.36
N LEU A 142 -3.38 10.00 1.68
CA LEU A 142 -4.73 9.95 2.25
C LEU A 142 -5.60 11.14 1.81
N LEU A 143 -5.03 12.35 1.73
CA LEU A 143 -5.72 13.58 1.34
C LEU A 143 -6.07 13.68 -0.16
N GLY A 144 -5.56 12.78 -1.01
CA GLY A 144 -5.78 12.85 -2.45
C GLY A 144 -4.74 13.67 -3.23
N ASP A 145 -3.78 14.29 -2.54
CA ASP A 145 -2.79 15.20 -3.13
C ASP A 145 -1.58 14.47 -3.75
N SER A 146 -1.27 13.26 -3.27
CA SER A 146 -0.21 12.38 -3.80
C SER A 146 -0.81 11.16 -4.50
N SER A 147 -0.13 10.65 -5.53
CA SER A 147 -0.48 9.36 -6.16
C SER A 147 0.19 8.16 -5.48
N TYR A 148 1.15 8.40 -4.59
CA TYR A 148 2.01 7.36 -4.02
C TYR A 148 1.65 7.13 -2.54
N PRO A 149 1.12 5.94 -2.17
CA PRO A 149 0.88 5.57 -0.78
C PRO A 149 2.09 5.73 0.13
N VAL A 150 3.32 5.56 -0.36
CA VAL A 150 4.54 5.68 0.43
C VAL A 150 5.47 6.68 -0.25
N ASP A 151 5.97 7.66 0.51
CA ASP A 151 7.02 8.54 0.01
C ASP A 151 8.39 7.84 0.11
N MET A 152 8.82 7.27 -1.01
CA MET A 152 10.14 6.63 -1.11
C MET A 152 11.28 7.63 -1.33
N ALA A 153 10.98 8.91 -1.55
CA ALA A 153 11.94 9.98 -1.76
C ALA A 153 12.20 10.83 -0.50
N ASP A 154 11.63 10.44 0.65
CA ASP A 154 11.73 11.16 1.93
C ASP A 154 13.16 11.20 2.53
N GLY A 155 14.11 10.46 1.95
CA GLY A 155 15.51 10.38 2.38
C GLY A 155 15.75 9.54 3.64
N VAL A 156 14.73 8.90 4.22
CA VAL A 156 14.81 8.09 5.45
C VAL A 156 14.59 6.60 5.23
N ARG A 157 14.49 6.16 3.97
CA ARG A 157 14.24 4.76 3.57
C ARG A 157 15.51 3.93 3.34
N ASP A 158 16.71 4.49 3.53
CA ASP A 158 17.96 3.73 3.49
C ASP A 158 18.14 2.92 4.78
N TRP A 159 17.87 1.61 4.73
CA TRP A 159 17.97 0.76 5.92
C TRP A 159 19.41 0.52 6.39
N SER A 160 20.42 0.66 5.52
CA SER A 160 21.82 0.52 5.92
C SER A 160 22.24 1.68 6.84
N MET A 161 21.83 2.90 6.49
CA MET A 161 22.04 4.10 7.30
C MET A 161 21.14 4.13 8.54
N GLN A 162 19.91 3.59 8.44
CA GLN A 162 18.94 3.57 9.53
C GLN A 162 19.11 2.37 10.50
N THR A 163 20.10 1.51 10.31
CA THR A 163 20.30 0.32 11.16
C THR A 163 20.33 0.64 12.66
N PRO A 164 21.04 1.68 13.15
CA PRO A 164 21.00 2.05 14.58
C PRO A 164 19.59 2.40 15.07
N SER A 165 18.82 3.16 14.27
CA SER A 165 17.44 3.55 14.56
C SER A 165 16.50 2.34 14.58
N ILE A 166 16.68 1.41 13.63
CA ILE A 166 15.92 0.15 13.56
C ILE A 166 16.20 -0.69 14.81
N LEU A 167 17.47 -0.89 15.18
CA LEU A 167 17.84 -1.63 16.38
C LEU A 167 17.28 -1.01 17.66
N CYS A 168 17.33 0.33 17.78
CA CYS A 168 16.72 1.04 18.91
C CYS A 168 15.20 0.80 18.97
N ARG A 169 14.52 0.90 17.82
CA ARG A 169 13.08 0.66 17.72
C ARG A 169 12.71 -0.79 18.07
N LEU A 170 13.46 -1.78 17.60
CA LEU A 170 13.17 -3.19 17.89
C LEU A 170 13.12 -3.47 19.39
N GLN A 171 13.88 -2.75 20.21
CA GLN A 171 13.90 -2.93 21.67
C GLN A 171 12.60 -2.47 22.35
N SER A 172 11.88 -1.51 21.75
CA SER A 172 10.66 -0.93 22.32
C SER A 172 9.36 -1.43 21.68
N LEU A 173 9.46 -2.14 20.55
CA LEU A 173 8.28 -2.67 19.86
C LEU A 173 7.61 -3.77 20.67
N GLN A 174 6.31 -3.58 20.88
CA GLN A 174 5.41 -4.59 21.41
C GLN A 174 4.64 -5.22 20.25
N SER A 175 4.60 -6.55 20.20
CA SER A 175 3.97 -7.30 19.12
C SER A 175 3.42 -8.61 19.68
N GLU A 176 2.21 -8.99 19.27
CA GLU A 176 1.63 -10.29 19.64
C GLU A 176 2.38 -11.45 18.96
N ASP A 177 2.73 -11.25 17.70
CA ASP A 177 3.51 -12.17 16.88
C ASP A 177 5.00 -11.79 16.92
N PRO A 178 5.93 -12.72 16.63
CA PRO A 178 7.33 -12.36 16.41
C PRO A 178 7.47 -11.24 15.39
N ILE A 179 8.29 -10.25 15.70
CA ILE A 179 8.63 -9.17 14.77
C ILE A 179 9.40 -9.79 13.60
N GLU A 180 9.05 -9.44 12.39
CA GLU A 180 9.70 -9.97 11.19
C GLU A 180 10.59 -8.91 10.53
N LEU A 181 11.84 -9.29 10.29
CA LEU A 181 12.76 -8.61 9.39
C LEU A 181 12.74 -9.37 8.06
N ILE A 182 12.01 -8.82 7.09
CA ILE A 182 11.80 -9.43 5.78
C ILE A 182 12.74 -8.77 4.78
N TYR A 183 13.79 -9.48 4.38
CA TYR A 183 14.63 -9.06 3.26
C TYR A 183 13.96 -9.46 1.96
N PHE A 184 13.97 -8.58 0.96
CA PHE A 184 13.30 -8.87 -0.30
C PHE A 184 14.08 -8.39 -1.52
N TRP A 185 13.89 -9.08 -2.65
CA TRP A 185 14.53 -8.75 -3.92
C TRP A 185 13.68 -9.17 -5.11
N GLN A 186 14.07 -8.71 -6.30
CA GLN A 186 13.45 -9.16 -7.55
C GLN A 186 13.79 -10.63 -7.83
N GLN A 187 12.78 -11.45 -8.10
CA GLN A 187 12.96 -12.85 -8.49
C GLN A 187 13.92 -12.97 -9.70
N GLY A 188 14.95 -13.81 -9.58
CA GLY A 188 16.03 -13.92 -10.56
C GLY A 188 17.23 -14.69 -10.04
N ARG A 189 18.32 -14.76 -10.81
CA ARG A 189 19.43 -15.68 -10.54
C ARG A 189 20.33 -15.30 -9.36
N GLN A 190 20.38 -14.04 -8.91
CA GLN A 190 20.98 -13.59 -7.63
C GLN A 190 20.44 -12.20 -7.23
N PRO A 191 20.34 -11.90 -5.91
CA PRO A 191 19.92 -10.58 -5.44
C PRO A 191 20.98 -9.53 -5.77
N HIS A 192 20.63 -8.57 -6.63
CA HIS A 192 21.48 -7.40 -6.90
C HIS A 192 21.16 -6.29 -5.91
N ASN A 193 19.87 -5.95 -5.79
CA ASN A 193 19.37 -5.01 -4.80
C ASN A 193 18.50 -5.75 -3.77
N VAL A 194 18.69 -5.44 -2.49
CA VAL A 194 17.95 -6.04 -1.37
C VAL A 194 17.27 -4.93 -0.59
N GLY A 195 15.94 -5.00 -0.52
CA GLY A 195 15.13 -4.18 0.37
C GLY A 195 14.90 -4.85 1.72
N LEU A 196 14.43 -4.05 2.68
CA LEU A 196 14.06 -4.52 4.01
C LEU A 196 12.64 -4.08 4.34
N CYS A 197 11.84 -4.98 4.89
CA CYS A 197 10.56 -4.66 5.49
C CYS A 197 10.56 -5.09 6.96
N LEU A 198 10.20 -4.18 7.84
CA LEU A 198 9.91 -4.45 9.24
C LEU A 198 8.41 -4.69 9.37
N ARG A 199 8.00 -5.90 9.76
CA ARG A 199 6.60 -6.27 9.98
C ARG A 199 6.38 -6.68 11.43
N TYR A 200 5.35 -6.15 12.07
CA TYR A 200 5.02 -6.44 13.47
C TYR A 200 3.53 -6.23 13.71
N ARG A 201 3.01 -6.77 14.82
CA ARG A 201 1.58 -6.77 15.12
C ARG A 201 1.30 -6.23 16.53
N PRO A 202 1.35 -4.91 16.73
CA PRO A 202 1.00 -4.29 18.00
C PRO A 202 -0.50 -4.35 18.25
N VAL A 203 -0.88 -4.25 19.53
CA VAL A 203 -2.27 -4.05 19.94
C VAL A 203 -2.55 -2.55 20.06
N ILE A 204 -3.42 -2.02 19.20
CA ILE A 204 -3.83 -0.62 19.20
C ILE A 204 -5.33 -0.58 19.53
N SER A 205 -5.69 0.13 20.60
CA SER A 205 -7.09 0.18 21.08
C SER A 205 -7.71 -1.21 21.31
N GLY A 206 -6.89 -2.20 21.72
CA GLY A 206 -7.32 -3.58 21.91
C GLY A 206 -7.47 -4.40 20.63
N VAL A 207 -7.06 -3.86 19.47
CA VAL A 207 -7.08 -4.56 18.17
C VAL A 207 -5.65 -4.89 17.75
N PRO A 208 -5.33 -6.14 17.42
CA PRO A 208 -4.01 -6.50 16.92
C PRO A 208 -3.88 -6.20 15.42
N VAL A 209 -3.15 -5.12 15.10
CA VAL A 209 -3.05 -4.59 13.74
C VAL A 209 -1.70 -4.97 13.13
N THR A 210 -1.67 -5.59 11.95
CA THR A 210 -0.40 -5.85 11.26
C THR A 210 0.13 -4.56 10.64
N LEU A 211 1.28 -4.08 11.10
CA LEU A 211 1.96 -2.89 10.59
C LEU A 211 3.20 -3.29 9.81
N LEU A 212 3.51 -2.53 8.76
CA LEU A 212 4.67 -2.73 7.91
C LEU A 212 5.38 -1.39 7.71
N ARG A 213 6.71 -1.41 7.80
CA ARG A 213 7.56 -0.31 7.33
C ARG A 213 8.51 -0.85 6.30
N VAL A 214 8.47 -0.28 5.10
CA VAL A 214 9.34 -0.67 3.97
C VAL A 214 10.51 0.30 3.87
N TYR A 215 11.66 -0.25 3.53
CA TYR A 215 12.90 0.44 3.25
C TYR A 215 13.36 0.09 1.83
N GLN A 216 14.05 1.03 1.18
CA GLN A 216 14.44 0.94 -0.22
C GLN A 216 15.37 -0.24 -0.49
N ALA A 217 15.36 -0.74 -1.73
CA ALA A 217 16.31 -1.76 -2.15
C ALA A 217 17.70 -1.15 -2.36
N LEU A 218 18.71 -1.71 -1.69
CA LEU A 218 20.10 -1.24 -1.74
C LEU A 218 21.00 -2.26 -2.44
N ASP A 219 22.08 -1.81 -3.07
CA ASP A 219 23.05 -2.70 -3.72
C ASP A 219 23.66 -3.67 -2.70
N TRP A 220 23.42 -4.96 -2.89
CA TRP A 220 23.90 -6.01 -2.00
C TRP A 220 25.42 -6.17 -2.02
N ARG A 221 26.09 -5.67 -3.06
CA ARG A 221 27.56 -5.71 -3.16
C ARG A 221 28.23 -4.70 -2.24
N ASP A 222 27.50 -3.66 -1.83
CA ASP A 222 27.98 -2.68 -0.88
C ASP A 222 28.33 -3.36 0.46
N GLU A 223 29.52 -3.05 0.98
CA GLU A 223 30.00 -3.58 2.25
C GLU A 223 29.19 -3.03 3.43
N GLN A 224 28.74 -1.77 3.36
CA GLN A 224 27.92 -1.16 4.39
C GLN A 224 26.56 -1.85 4.51
N VAL A 225 25.96 -2.21 3.37
CA VAL A 225 24.69 -2.95 3.31
C VAL A 225 24.83 -4.34 3.92
N ARG A 226 25.92 -5.05 3.63
CA ARG A 226 26.21 -6.37 4.21
C ARG A 226 26.51 -6.30 5.71
N GLU A 227 27.20 -5.26 6.17
CA GLU A 227 27.45 -5.05 7.60
C GLU A 227 26.16 -4.71 8.35
N ALA A 228 25.31 -3.84 7.80
CA ALA A 228 23.97 -3.57 8.33
C ALA A 228 23.12 -4.85 8.44
N TYR A 229 23.12 -5.68 7.41
CA TYR A 229 22.47 -6.99 7.43
C TYR A 229 23.01 -7.88 8.55
N ASN A 230 24.33 -7.95 8.72
CA ASN A 230 24.95 -8.76 9.77
C ASN A 230 24.56 -8.26 11.17
N GLN A 231 24.47 -6.95 11.38
CA GLN A 231 24.04 -6.36 12.64
C GLN A 231 22.58 -6.69 12.96
N LEU A 232 21.68 -6.55 11.99
CA LEU A 232 20.27 -6.91 12.14
C LEU A 232 20.07 -8.42 12.30
N ARG A 233 20.86 -9.25 11.63
CA ARG A 233 20.83 -10.72 11.80
C ARG A 233 21.26 -11.15 13.20
N ARG A 234 22.15 -10.43 13.87
CA ARG A 234 22.58 -10.76 15.25
C ARG A 234 21.45 -10.63 16.26
N VAL A 235 20.39 -9.87 15.96
CA VAL A 235 19.24 -9.69 16.86
C VAL A 235 18.08 -10.62 16.55
N THR A 236 18.21 -11.50 15.54
CA THR A 236 17.17 -12.48 15.21
C THR A 236 17.21 -13.64 16.20
N SER A 237 16.12 -13.86 16.93
CA SER A 237 15.97 -15.01 17.83
C SER A 237 15.34 -16.21 17.13
N ILE A 238 14.66 -16.04 15.99
CA ILE A 238 14.04 -17.14 15.24
C ILE A 238 14.74 -17.29 13.89
N THR A 239 15.34 -18.46 13.67
CA THR A 239 15.98 -18.77 12.39
C THR A 239 14.94 -18.95 11.28
N PRO A 240 15.37 -18.88 10.00
CA PRO A 240 14.50 -19.20 8.86
C PRO A 240 13.92 -20.62 8.90
N SER A 241 14.59 -21.56 9.57
CA SER A 241 14.10 -22.93 9.82
C SER A 241 13.19 -23.05 11.05
N GLY A 242 12.84 -21.94 11.71
CA GLY A 242 11.94 -21.90 12.86
C GLY A 242 12.59 -22.23 14.22
N HIS A 243 13.91 -22.38 14.28
CA HIS A 243 14.59 -22.64 15.55
C HIS A 243 14.67 -21.36 16.38
N ILE A 244 14.33 -21.46 17.66
CA ILE A 244 14.36 -20.35 18.62
C ILE A 244 15.72 -20.36 19.34
N ASN A 245 16.35 -19.19 19.39
CA ASN A 245 17.60 -18.93 20.09
C ASN A 245 17.31 -17.97 21.27
N ASP A 246 17.28 -18.52 22.47
CA ASP A 246 16.93 -17.80 23.69
C ASP A 246 18.01 -16.79 24.15
N LYS A 247 19.16 -16.71 23.45
CA LYS A 247 20.31 -15.87 23.86
C LYS A 247 20.18 -14.39 23.50
N VAL A 248 19.08 -13.95 22.90
CA VAL A 248 18.89 -12.55 22.47
C VAL A 248 18.06 -11.78 23.51
N GLU A 249 18.55 -11.70 24.75
CA GLU A 249 17.79 -11.16 25.90
C GLU A 249 17.35 -9.70 25.74
N LYS A 250 18.04 -8.91 24.91
CA LYS A 250 17.77 -7.47 24.74
C LYS A 250 16.60 -7.17 23.79
N TYR A 251 16.18 -8.13 22.97
CA TYR A 251 15.19 -7.89 21.91
C TYR A 251 13.98 -8.80 22.09
N PRO A 252 12.78 -8.38 21.65
CA PRO A 252 11.63 -9.27 21.55
C PRO A 252 11.93 -10.41 20.55
N SER A 253 10.99 -11.35 20.40
CA SER A 253 11.15 -12.40 19.40
C SER A 253 11.22 -11.80 17.99
N VAL A 254 12.39 -11.90 17.35
CA VAL A 254 12.62 -11.40 15.98
C VAL A 254 12.89 -12.57 15.04
N ARG A 255 12.10 -12.67 13.98
CA ARG A 255 12.23 -13.66 12.91
C ARG A 255 12.80 -13.02 11.65
N MET A 256 13.79 -13.66 11.04
CA MET A 256 14.27 -13.27 9.72
C MET A 256 13.53 -14.04 8.63
N ARG A 257 13.11 -13.34 7.58
CA ARG A 257 12.50 -13.94 6.38
C ARG A 257 13.12 -13.35 5.13
N CYS A 258 13.03 -14.08 4.02
CA CYS A 258 13.62 -13.68 2.74
C CYS A 258 12.62 -13.95 1.62
N PHE A 259 12.12 -12.89 0.98
CA PHE A 259 11.08 -12.97 -0.05
C PHE A 259 11.61 -12.57 -1.42
N SER A 260 11.01 -13.13 -2.48
CA SER A 260 11.17 -12.61 -3.83
C SER A 260 9.85 -12.08 -4.38
N PHE A 261 9.97 -11.06 -5.22
CA PHE A 261 8.85 -10.40 -5.89
C PHE A 261 9.09 -10.29 -7.40
N SER A 262 8.02 -10.14 -8.17
CA SER A 262 8.13 -9.85 -9.62
C SER A 262 8.78 -8.48 -9.85
N ALA A 263 9.27 -8.24 -11.06
CA ALA A 263 9.75 -6.91 -11.47
C ALA A 263 8.69 -5.82 -11.26
N ARG A 264 7.40 -6.10 -11.52
CA ARG A 264 6.31 -5.12 -11.32
C ARG A 264 6.07 -4.82 -9.84
N GLN A 265 6.10 -5.83 -8.97
CA GLN A 265 5.98 -5.66 -7.52
C GLN A 265 7.16 -4.87 -6.96
N MET A 266 8.38 -5.17 -7.40
CA MET A 266 9.58 -4.42 -7.00
C MET A 266 9.48 -2.96 -7.43
N GLN A 267 9.14 -2.69 -8.69
CA GLN A 267 8.94 -1.32 -9.17
C GLN A 267 7.87 -0.57 -8.34
N ALA A 268 6.76 -1.24 -8.00
CA ALA A 268 5.71 -0.63 -7.20
C ALA A 268 6.18 -0.31 -5.77
N LEU A 269 7.02 -1.14 -5.17
CA LEU A 269 7.62 -0.87 -3.86
C LEU A 269 8.66 0.25 -3.93
N ASP A 270 9.55 0.22 -4.93
CA ASP A 270 10.62 1.21 -5.10
C ASP A 270 10.07 2.62 -5.36
N ASN A 271 8.96 2.72 -6.09
CA ASN A 271 8.28 3.98 -6.38
C ASN A 271 7.23 4.37 -5.31
N GLY A 272 6.94 3.50 -4.34
CA GLY A 272 5.90 3.75 -3.34
C GLY A 272 4.48 3.78 -3.90
N GLU A 273 4.22 3.09 -5.02
CA GLU A 273 2.94 3.06 -5.77
C GLU A 273 1.87 2.16 -5.12
N ILE A 274 2.19 1.49 -4.02
CA ILE A 274 1.33 0.47 -3.42
C ILE A 274 1.45 0.45 -1.90
N ILE A 275 0.34 0.16 -1.22
CA ILE A 275 0.34 -0.10 0.23
C ILE A 275 1.10 -1.41 0.47
N PRO A 276 2.19 -1.42 1.25
CA PRO A 276 3.05 -2.60 1.42
C PRO A 276 2.31 -3.88 1.82
N ALA A 277 1.29 -3.77 2.68
CA ALA A 277 0.49 -4.92 3.14
C ALA A 277 -0.12 -5.74 1.98
N MET A 278 -0.42 -5.10 0.84
CA MET A 278 -0.99 -5.74 -0.34
C MET A 278 0.00 -6.69 -1.05
N ILE A 279 1.31 -6.47 -0.88
CA ILE A 279 2.38 -7.28 -1.50
C ILE A 279 2.95 -8.31 -0.53
N PHE A 280 3.29 -7.90 0.69
CA PHE A 280 4.04 -8.75 1.63
C PHE A 280 3.25 -9.96 2.15
N ASN A 281 1.93 -9.97 1.96
CA ASN A 281 1.09 -11.13 2.24
C ASN A 281 1.07 -12.18 1.11
N LYS A 282 1.62 -11.85 -0.07
CA LYS A 282 1.61 -12.69 -1.28
C LYS A 282 2.97 -12.65 -2.02
N PRO A 283 4.09 -13.07 -1.38
CA PRO A 283 5.37 -13.15 -2.06
C PRO A 283 5.36 -14.23 -3.16
N LEU A 284 6.20 -14.08 -4.18
CA LEU A 284 6.35 -15.09 -5.23
C LEU A 284 7.16 -16.30 -4.76
N GLY A 285 8.04 -16.10 -3.79
CA GLY A 285 8.85 -17.16 -3.20
C GLY A 285 9.42 -16.73 -1.87
N GLU A 286 9.63 -17.71 -0.99
CA GLU A 286 10.28 -17.55 0.31
C GLU A 286 11.54 -18.43 0.35
N TYR A 287 12.62 -17.88 0.88
CA TYR A 287 13.95 -18.49 0.89
C TYR A 287 14.49 -18.60 2.32
N PRO A 288 15.37 -19.57 2.59
CA PRO A 288 16.00 -19.71 3.91
C PRO A 288 17.05 -18.62 4.19
N GLY A 289 17.37 -17.77 3.22
CA GLY A 289 18.34 -16.68 3.34
C GLY A 289 18.49 -15.93 2.02
N ILE A 290 19.33 -14.89 2.03
CA ILE A 290 19.76 -14.18 0.83
C ILE A 290 20.75 -15.10 0.08
N PRO A 291 20.49 -15.46 -1.19
CA PRO A 291 21.33 -16.37 -1.99
C PRO A 291 22.76 -15.89 -2.24
#